data_AF-A0A7V6IV33-F1
#
_entry.id   AF-A0A7V6IV33-F1
#
_cell.length_a   1.000
_cell.length_b   1.000
_cell.length_c   1.000
_cell.angle_alpha   90.00
_cell.angle_beta   90.00
_cell.angle_gamma   90.00
#
_symmetry.space_group_name_H-M   'P 1'
#
loop_
_entity.id
_entity.type
_entity.pdbx_description
1 polymer ?
#
loop_
_entity_poly.entity_id
_entity_poly.type
_entity_poly.pdbx_seq_one_letter_code
_entity_poly.pdbx_strand_id
1 'polypeptide(L)' 'MTDSFYTIIYFIIFFPLIYLLYNCFKAFDYGKILRRGKVGELKVILICLSIALSYLVSSAIMSVIERLAKFFV' A
#
# COMPACT_ATOMS: atom_id res chain seq x y z
N MET A 1 25.98 1.44 3.28
CA MET A 1 25.34 0.60 4.32
C MET A 1 23.95 1.11 4.70
N THR A 2 23.77 2.43 4.82
CA THR A 2 22.47 3.08 5.08
C THR A 2 21.41 2.81 4.00
N ASP A 3 21.74 2.89 2.70
CA ASP A 3 20.74 2.74 1.63
C ASP A 3 20.10 1.35 1.57
N SER A 4 20.89 0.29 1.84
CA SER A 4 20.38 -1.08 1.90
C SER A 4 19.42 -1.27 3.08
N PHE A 5 19.69 -0.61 4.22
CA PHE A 5 18.82 -0.66 5.40
C PHE A 5 17.47 0.03 5.14
N TYR A 6 17.47 1.21 4.52
CA TYR A 6 16.23 1.90 4.14
C TYR A 6 15.41 1.10 3.12
N THR A 7 16.08 0.44 2.17
CA THR A 7 15.42 -0.42 1.19
C THR A 7 14.72 -1.61 1.85
N ILE A 8 15.37 -2.25 2.83
CA ILE A 8 14.77 -3.38 3.57
C ILE A 8 13.54 -2.92 4.36
N ILE A 9 13.63 -1.79 5.06
CA ILE A 9 12.49 -1.22 5.80
C ILE A 9 11.32 -0.90 4.87
N TYR A 10 11.61 -0.32 3.71
CA TYR A 10 10.58 -0.03 2.71
C TYR A 10 9.80 -1.30 2.32
N PHE A 11 10.49 -2.41 2.03
CA PHE A 11 9.83 -3.67 1.66
C PHE A 11 9.06 -4.31 2.82
N ILE A 12 9.58 -4.22 4.05
CA ILE A 12 8.88 -4.70 5.25
C ILE A 12 7.56 -3.95 5.47
N ILE A 13 7.49 -2.67 5.12
CA ILE A 13 6.25 -1.89 5.22
C ILE A 13 5.35 -2.15 4.01
N PHE A 14 5.92 -2.13 2.80
CA PHE A 14 5.16 -2.19 1.55
C PHE A 14 4.37 -3.48 1.35
N PHE A 15 4.97 -4.66 1.54
CA PHE A 15 4.27 -5.93 1.28
C PHE A 15 3.08 -6.18 2.20
N PRO A 16 3.19 -6.01 3.54
CA PRO A 16 2.03 -6.14 4.43
C PRO A 16 0.95 -5.10 4.12
N LEU A 17 1.35 -3.89 3.72
CA LEU A 17 0.41 -2.82 3.44
C LEU A 17 -0.46 -3.11 2.20
N ILE A 18 0.09 -3.78 1.17
CA ILE A 18 -0.69 -4.24 0.01
C ILE A 18 -1.83 -5.15 0.47
N TYR A 19 -1.50 -6.13 1.31
CA TYR A 19 -2.48 -7.08 1.83
C TYR A 19 -3.55 -6.38 2.68
N LEU A 20 -3.12 -5.45 3.53
CA LEU A 20 -4.00 -4.71 4.44
C LEU A 20 -4.96 -3.81 3.66
N LEU A 21 -4.45 -3.05 2.67
CA LEU A 21 -5.27 -2.21 1.79
C LEU A 21 -6.22 -3.02 0.94
N TYR A 22 -5.78 -4.16 0.39
CA TYR A 22 -6.66 -5.03 -0.39
C TYR A 22 -7.82 -5.57 0.44
N ASN A 23 -7.56 -6.00 1.68
CA ASN A 23 -8.61 -6.41 2.61
C ASN A 23 -9.54 -5.26 2.98
N CYS A 24 -8.99 -4.06 3.18
CA CYS A 24 -9.77 -2.85 3.45
C CYS A 24 -10.71 -2.55 2.28
N PHE A 25 -10.22 -2.63 1.04
CA PHE A 25 -11.05 -2.47 -0.13
C PHE A 25 -12.11 -3.55 -0.23
N LYS A 26 -11.76 -4.82 0.03
CA LYS A 26 -12.73 -5.92 -0.02
C LYS A 26 -13.86 -5.79 1.00
N ALA A 27 -13.66 -5.05 2.10
CA ALA A 27 -14.69 -4.79 3.10
C ALA A 27 -15.82 -3.88 2.59
N PHE A 28 -15.62 -3.15 1.49
CA PHE A 28 -16.67 -2.33 0.90
C PHE A 28 -17.69 -3.19 0.14
N ASP A 29 -18.98 -2.85 0.30
CA ASP A 29 -20.08 -3.51 -0.41
C ASP A 29 -20.21 -2.99 -1.84
N TYR A 30 -19.44 -3.59 -2.74
CA TYR A 30 -19.50 -3.27 -4.17
C TYR A 30 -20.74 -3.81 -4.87
N GLY A 31 -21.54 -4.66 -4.21
CA GLY A 31 -22.80 -5.17 -4.77
C GLY A 31 -23.84 -4.07 -4.98
N LYS A 32 -23.73 -2.96 -4.24
CA LYS A 32 -24.54 -1.75 -4.42
C LYS A 32 -24.06 -0.86 -5.57
N ILE A 33 -22.79 -0.96 -5.95
CA ILE A 33 -22.14 -0.04 -6.90
C ILE A 33 -22.01 -0.68 -8.29
N LEU A 34 -21.76 -2.00 -8.38
CA LEU A 34 -21.58 -2.69 -9.66
C LEU A 34 -22.73 -3.66 -9.96
N ARG A 35 -23.16 -3.68 -11.23
CA ARG A 35 -24.08 -4.69 -11.77
C ARG A 35 -23.47 -6.10 -11.65
N ARG A 36 -24.30 -7.07 -11.29
CA ARG A 36 -23.92 -8.50 -11.16
C ARG A 36 -23.24 -8.96 -12.46
N GLY A 37 -22.01 -9.49 -12.34
CA GLY A 37 -21.19 -9.98 -13.45
C GLY A 37 -19.81 -9.33 -13.57
N LYS A 38 -19.63 -8.08 -13.11
CA LYS A 38 -18.36 -7.35 -13.21
C LYS A 38 -17.43 -7.45 -11.99
N VAL A 39 -17.76 -8.33 -11.06
CA VAL A 39 -17.02 -8.48 -9.79
C VAL A 39 -15.58 -8.98 -10.02
N GLY A 40 -15.33 -9.73 -11.09
CA GLY A 40 -13.98 -10.19 -11.46
C GLY A 40 -13.05 -9.05 -11.88
N GLU A 41 -13.50 -8.20 -12.81
CA GLU A 41 -12.76 -7.01 -13.28
C GLU A 41 -12.44 -6.08 -12.09
N LEU A 42 -13.41 -5.90 -11.19
CA LEU A 42 -13.23 -5.06 -10.01
C LEU A 42 -12.11 -5.55 -9.10
N LYS A 43 -12.00 -6.86 -8.86
CA LYS A 43 -10.93 -7.42 -8.01
C LYS A 43 -9.55 -7.07 -8.55
N VAL A 44 -9.36 -7.13 -9.87
CA VAL A 44 -8.09 -6.77 -10.51
C VAL A 44 -7.76 -5.30 -10.28
N ILE A 45 -8.76 -4.42 -10.48
CA ILE A 45 -8.60 -2.98 -10.23
C ILE A 45 -8.26 -2.71 -8.76
N LEU A 46 -8.93 -3.39 -7.82
CA LEU A 46 -8.66 -3.23 -6.39
C LEU A 46 -7.24 -3.69 -6.01
N ILE A 47 -6.72 -4.75 -6.62
CA ILE A 47 -5.33 -5.19 -6.40
C ILE A 47 -4.36 -4.12 -6.91
N CYS A 48 -4.56 -3.62 -8.14
CA CYS A 48 -3.72 -2.57 -8.70
C CYS A 48 -3.77 -1.29 -7.84
N LEU A 49 -4.95 -0.90 -7.37
CA LEU A 49 -5.15 0.24 -6.49
C LEU A 49 -4.45 0.05 -5.14
N SER A 50 -4.52 -1.16 -4.58
CA SER A 50 -3.83 -1.52 -3.33
C SER A 50 -2.33 -1.38 -3.46
N ILE A 51 -1.75 -1.84 -4.57
CA ILE A 51 -0.31 -1.71 -4.85
C ILE A 51 0.09 -0.24 -4.98
N ALA A 52 -0.66 0.55 -5.75
CA ALA A 52 -0.38 1.97 -5.95
C ALA A 52 -0.46 2.76 -4.63
N LEU A 53 -1.49 2.52 -3.83
CA LEU A 53 -1.63 3.18 -2.52
C LEU A 53 -0.58 2.72 -1.52
N SER A 54 -0.21 1.44 -1.54
CA SER A 54 0.86 0.94 -0.68
C SER A 54 2.18 1.62 -1.00
N TYR A 55 2.46 1.85 -2.28
CA TYR A 55 3.67 2.57 -2.71
C TYR A 55 3.69 3.99 -2.16
N LEU A 56 2.58 4.72 -2.31
CA LEU A 56 2.45 6.10 -1.82
C LEU A 56 2.64 6.19 -0.31
N VAL A 57 1.97 5.32 0.44
CA VAL A 57 2.04 5.33 1.91
C VAL A 57 3.42 4.89 2.39
N SER A 58 3.99 3.83 1.85
CA SER A 58 5.35 3.40 2.20
C SER A 58 6.38 4.49 1.87
N SER A 59 6.26 5.16 0.73
CA SER A 59 7.14 6.29 0.36
C SER A 59 7.00 7.47 1.33
N ALA A 60 5.78 7.80 1.74
CA ALA A 60 5.53 8.84 2.73
C ALA A 60 6.16 8.48 4.09
N ILE A 61 6.00 7.24 4.55
CA ILE A 61 6.61 6.76 5.80
C ILE A 61 8.14 6.84 5.73
N MET A 62 8.74 6.37 4.63
CA MET A 62 10.19 6.46 4.44
C MET A 62 10.69 7.91 4.46
N SER A 63 9.96 8.83 3.82
CA SER A 63 10.30 10.26 3.83
C SER A 63 10.28 10.85 5.24
N VAL A 64 9.33 10.42 6.08
CA VAL A 64 9.28 10.84 7.49
C VAL A 64 10.45 10.24 8.27
N ILE A 65 10.76 8.96 8.09
CA ILE A 65 11.89 8.30 8.75
C ILE A 65 13.21 8.97 8.37
N GLU A 66 13.44 9.27 7.09
CA GLU A 66 14.64 9.97 6.64
C GLU A 66 14.77 11.37 7.27
N ARG A 67 13.67 12.11 7.35
CA ARG A 67 13.66 13.44 7.98
C ARG A 67 13.93 13.37 9.48
N LEU A 68 13.36 12.39 10.17
CA LEU A 68 13.62 12.17 11.59
C LEU A 68 15.07 11.73 11.83
N ALA A 69 15.60 10.83 11.01
CA ALA A 69 17.00 10.40 11.12
C ALA A 69 17.98 11.57 10.96
N LYS A 70 17.71 12.51 10.04
CA LYS A 70 18.50 13.73 9.86
C LYS A 70 18.33 14.77 10.98
N PHE A 71 17.27 14.66 11.79
CA PHE A 71 17.03 15.57 12.91
C PHE A 71 17.73 15.10 14.19
N PHE A 72 17.90 13.78 14.35
CA PHE A 72 18.54 13.17 15.51
C PHE A 72 20.05 12.92 15.36
N VAL A 73 20.59 13.02 14.14
CA VAL A 73 22.02 12.97 13.80
C VAL A 73 22.52 14.37 13.49
#